data_AF-A0A812EW56-F1
#
_entry.id   AF-A0A812EW56-F1
#
_cell.length_a   1.000
_cell.length_b   1.000
_cell.length_c   1.000
_cell.angle_alpha   90.00
_cell.angle_beta   90.00
_cell.angle_gamma   90.00
#
_symmetry.space_group_name_H-M   'P 1'
#
loop_
_entity.id
_entity.type
_entity.pdbx_description
1 polymer ?
#
loop_
_entity_poly.entity_id
_entity_poly.type
_entity_poly.pdbx_seq_one_letter_code
_entity_poly.pdbx_strand_id
1 'polypeptide(L)'
;MSKAKMSEEKEGRAVLLVDGLVQGVGFRYMIRTEAKTCGLKGHIKNLEDGTVEIVCEGKKESIESLIDRIKHVRSPMRVDDIQVKYSTATGEFKTFKIISGDLGEEMIEGFSTGYMYLNRIDQKQDLMLEKQDLMLEKQDLMLEKQDQTIAAIQTVSEKQDLMLEKQDQTIAAIQTVSEKQDQMLEKQDQTIAAIQTVSEKQDQTIGEIRNVGGDIRGLSESMHSMLDTRFEKLESEIAKIKARLQI
;
A
#
# COMPACT_ATOMS: atom_id res chain seq x y z
N MET A 1 -55.09 41.82 -17.07
CA MET A 1 -55.68 41.04 -15.96
C MET A 1 -56.11 39.69 -16.51
N SER A 2 -55.50 38.61 -16.03
CA SER A 2 -55.91 37.24 -16.35
C SER A 2 -55.65 36.39 -15.10
N LYS A 3 -56.61 36.41 -14.18
CA LYS A 3 -56.74 35.38 -13.15
C LYS A 3 -57.59 34.29 -13.76
N ALA A 4 -56.95 33.23 -14.24
CA ALA A 4 -57.63 32.00 -14.62
C ALA A 4 -56.94 30.83 -13.92
N LYS A 5 -57.67 30.24 -12.96
CA LYS A 5 -57.54 28.86 -12.47
C LYS A 5 -56.12 28.38 -12.12
N MET A 6 -55.67 28.67 -10.90
CA MET A 6 -54.88 27.68 -10.13
C MET A 6 -55.88 26.85 -9.34
N SER A 7 -55.92 25.56 -9.68
CA SER A 7 -56.70 24.47 -9.10
C SER A 7 -57.10 24.67 -7.63
N GLU A 8 -58.41 24.63 -7.34
CA GLU A 8 -58.90 24.11 -6.06
C GLU A 8 -58.48 22.64 -5.99
N GLU A 9 -57.23 22.39 -5.58
CA GLU A 9 -56.88 21.09 -5.03
C GLU A 9 -57.77 20.89 -3.81
N LYS A 10 -58.62 19.87 -3.87
CA LYS A 10 -59.63 19.60 -2.86
C LYS A 10 -58.92 19.29 -1.53
N GLU A 11 -58.80 20.29 -0.67
CA GLU A 11 -58.24 20.14 0.67
C GLU A 11 -59.09 19.15 1.47
N GLY A 12 -58.42 18.23 2.15
CA GLY A 12 -59.03 17.24 3.03
C GLY A 12 -58.87 17.65 4.49
N ARG A 13 -59.70 17.08 5.35
CA ARG A 13 -59.56 17.09 6.81
C ARG A 13 -59.31 15.66 7.27
N ALA A 14 -58.43 15.50 8.25
CA ALA A 14 -58.28 14.25 8.99
C ALA A 14 -58.35 14.51 10.49
N VAL A 15 -59.03 13.62 11.19
CA VAL A 15 -58.99 13.50 12.65
C VAL A 15 -58.26 12.21 12.97
N LEU A 16 -57.15 12.30 13.69
CA LEU A 16 -56.36 11.18 14.13
C LEU A 16 -56.49 11.05 15.65
N LEU A 17 -56.74 9.84 16.12
CA LEU A 17 -56.59 9.46 17.52
C LEU A 17 -55.36 8.56 17.61
N VAL A 18 -54.37 9.00 18.37
CA VAL A 18 -53.08 8.33 18.52
C VAL A 18 -52.96 7.78 19.92
N ASP A 19 -52.70 6.49 20.03
CA ASP A 19 -52.48 5.79 21.29
C ASP A 19 -51.03 5.32 21.44
N GLY A 20 -50.58 5.16 22.69
CA GLY A 20 -49.26 4.68 23.06
C GLY A 20 -48.53 5.60 24.04
N LEU A 21 -47.20 5.57 24.01
CA LEU A 21 -46.35 6.47 24.80
C LEU A 21 -46.20 7.82 24.09
N VAL A 22 -47.30 8.59 24.09
CA VAL A 22 -47.45 9.85 23.33
C VAL A 22 -47.74 11.08 24.20
N GLN A 23 -47.96 10.93 25.51
CA GLN A 23 -48.08 12.04 26.46
C GLN A 23 -46.84 12.14 27.35
N GLY A 24 -46.50 13.33 27.85
CA GLY A 24 -45.36 13.48 28.78
C GLY A 24 -43.98 13.39 28.12
N VAL A 25 -43.94 13.30 26.78
CA VAL A 25 -42.73 13.00 25.98
C VAL A 25 -42.46 14.05 24.88
N GLY A 26 -43.19 15.16 24.89
CA GLY A 26 -43.04 16.24 23.90
C GLY A 26 -43.68 15.96 22.53
N PHE A 27 -44.53 14.93 22.41
CA PHE A 27 -45.18 14.53 21.15
C PHE A 27 -45.96 15.69 20.52
N ARG A 28 -46.74 16.46 21.30
CA ARG A 28 -47.50 17.62 20.82
C ARG A 28 -46.63 18.66 20.11
N TYR A 29 -45.42 18.91 20.63
CA TYR A 29 -44.47 19.85 20.04
C TYR A 29 -43.89 19.32 18.71
N MET A 30 -43.56 18.03 18.67
CA MET A 30 -43.08 17.36 17.45
C MET A 30 -44.14 17.43 16.35
N ILE A 31 -45.39 17.02 16.64
CA ILE A 31 -46.48 17.06 15.67
C ILE A 31 -46.79 18.47 15.18
N ARG A 32 -46.79 19.47 16.07
CA ARG A 32 -46.97 20.87 15.66
C ARG A 32 -45.89 21.30 14.66
N THR A 33 -44.66 20.85 14.85
CA THR A 33 -43.53 21.17 13.98
C THR A 33 -43.68 20.46 12.63
N GLU A 34 -43.97 19.17 12.63
CA GLU A 34 -44.18 18.38 11.41
C GLU A 34 -45.40 18.86 10.61
N ALA A 35 -46.51 19.16 11.28
CA ALA A 35 -47.70 19.70 10.64
C ALA A 35 -47.41 21.04 9.94
N LYS A 36 -46.61 21.92 10.56
CA LYS A 36 -46.15 23.16 9.92
C LYS A 36 -45.27 22.89 8.70
N THR A 37 -44.32 21.94 8.79
CA THR A 37 -43.45 21.54 7.68
C THR A 37 -44.25 20.98 6.50
N CYS A 38 -45.30 20.21 6.77
CA CYS A 38 -46.22 19.69 5.76
C CYS A 38 -47.23 20.73 5.23
N GLY A 39 -47.22 21.97 5.74
CA GLY A 39 -48.15 23.03 5.36
C GLY A 39 -49.59 22.81 5.84
N LEU A 40 -49.79 21.98 6.86
CA LEU A 40 -51.09 21.65 7.44
C LEU A 40 -51.54 22.69 8.47
N LYS A 41 -52.86 22.86 8.59
CA LYS A 41 -53.51 23.72 9.59
C LYS A 41 -54.37 22.87 10.50
N GLY A 42 -54.62 23.29 11.74
CA GLY A 42 -55.37 22.44 12.67
C GLY A 42 -54.93 22.58 14.12
N HIS A 43 -55.09 21.51 14.88
CA HIS A 43 -54.65 21.46 16.25
C HIS A 43 -54.28 20.06 16.72
N ILE A 44 -53.60 20.02 17.87
CA ILE A 44 -53.32 18.80 18.62
C ILE A 44 -53.67 19.03 20.09
N LYS A 45 -54.26 18.04 20.75
CA LYS A 45 -54.54 18.05 22.18
C LYS A 45 -54.33 16.66 22.79
N ASN A 46 -53.90 16.63 24.05
CA ASN A 46 -53.97 15.43 24.87
C ASN A 46 -55.42 15.23 25.31
N LEU A 47 -55.87 13.97 25.35
CA LEU A 47 -57.15 13.56 25.92
C LEU A 47 -56.92 12.94 27.31
N GLU A 48 -57.94 13.00 28.17
CA GLU A 48 -57.87 12.51 29.56
C GLU A 48 -57.67 10.99 29.64
N ASP A 49 -58.03 10.25 28.58
CA ASP A 49 -57.86 8.79 28.48
C ASP A 49 -56.43 8.37 28.14
N GLY A 50 -55.51 9.32 27.96
CA GLY A 50 -54.11 9.07 27.60
C GLY A 50 -53.82 9.14 26.10
N THR A 51 -54.85 9.19 25.25
CA THR A 51 -54.68 9.33 23.80
C THR A 51 -54.41 10.77 23.38
N VAL A 52 -54.02 10.97 22.13
CA VAL A 52 -53.79 12.29 21.54
C VAL A 52 -54.68 12.48 20.31
N GLU A 53 -55.46 13.55 20.30
CA GLU A 53 -56.26 13.95 19.14
C GLU A 53 -55.47 14.94 18.28
N ILE A 54 -55.36 14.65 16.99
CA ILE A 54 -54.81 15.53 15.97
C ILE A 54 -55.90 15.82 14.96
N VAL A 55 -56.22 17.09 14.78
CA VAL A 55 -57.09 17.55 13.69
C VAL A 55 -56.22 18.32 12.72
N CYS A 56 -56.20 17.92 11.45
CA CYS A 56 -55.44 18.62 10.42
C CYS A 56 -56.24 18.80 9.13
N GLU A 57 -56.00 19.92 8.45
CA GLU A 57 -56.57 20.28 7.15
C GLU A 57 -55.46 20.70 6.18
N GLY A 58 -55.58 20.28 4.92
CA GLY A 58 -54.67 20.65 3.84
C GLY A 58 -54.70 19.65 2.68
N LYS A 59 -53.63 19.63 1.88
CA LYS A 59 -53.49 18.65 0.78
C LYS A 59 -53.48 17.22 1.33
N LYS A 60 -54.17 16.30 0.66
CA LYS A 60 -54.22 14.89 1.07
C LYS A 60 -52.83 14.29 1.25
N GLU A 61 -51.92 14.57 0.32
CA GLU A 61 -50.52 14.11 0.36
C GLU A 61 -49.77 14.62 1.61
N SER A 62 -50.01 15.86 2.00
CA SER A 62 -49.45 16.44 3.22
C SER A 62 -49.99 15.74 4.48
N ILE A 63 -51.28 15.37 4.49
CA ILE A 63 -51.91 14.63 5.60
C ILE A 63 -51.30 13.22 5.71
N GLU A 64 -51.20 12.50 4.59
CA GLU A 64 -50.54 11.17 4.57
C GLU A 64 -49.08 11.27 5.03
N SER A 65 -48.35 12.30 4.58
CA SER A 65 -46.98 12.54 5.02
C SER A 65 -46.86 12.74 6.53
N LEU A 66 -47.83 13.44 7.15
CA LEU A 66 -47.86 13.59 8.60
C LEU A 66 -48.15 12.25 9.29
N ILE A 67 -49.13 11.48 8.80
CA ILE A 67 -49.47 10.15 9.33
C ILE A 67 -48.26 9.22 9.27
N ASP A 68 -47.53 9.20 8.17
CA ASP A 68 -46.33 8.38 8.02
C ASP A 68 -45.22 8.78 8.99
N ARG A 69 -45.01 10.09 9.22
CA ARG A 69 -44.06 10.57 10.23
C ARG A 69 -44.45 10.11 11.64
N ILE A 70 -45.75 10.12 11.96
CA ILE A 70 -46.26 9.63 13.25
C ILE A 70 -45.96 8.14 13.43
N LYS A 71 -46.18 7.32 12.40
CA LYS A 71 -45.90 5.87 12.45
C LYS A 71 -44.41 5.54 12.67
N HIS A 72 -43.51 6.40 12.23
CA HIS A 72 -42.06 6.19 12.32
C HIS A 72 -41.41 6.85 13.53
N VAL A 73 -42.20 7.34 14.47
CA VAL A 73 -41.71 7.92 15.72
C VAL A 73 -40.84 6.90 16.48
N ARG A 74 -39.71 7.37 17.00
CA ARG A 74 -38.74 6.58 17.75
C ARG A 74 -38.70 7.01 19.21
N SER A 75 -38.11 6.16 20.06
CA SER A 75 -37.85 6.43 21.47
C SER A 75 -37.38 7.88 21.70
N PRO A 76 -37.89 8.60 22.72
CA PRO A 76 -38.62 8.08 23.88
C PRO A 76 -40.12 7.98 23.64
N MET A 77 -40.60 8.39 22.47
CA MET A 77 -41.99 8.28 22.07
C MET A 77 -42.25 6.93 21.42
N ARG A 78 -43.47 6.40 21.59
CA ARG A 78 -43.91 5.18 20.90
C ARG A 78 -45.38 5.31 20.54
N VAL A 79 -45.70 5.07 19.28
CA VAL A 79 -47.08 5.04 18.80
C VAL A 79 -47.47 3.59 18.64
N ASP A 80 -48.51 3.17 19.36
CA ASP A 80 -48.98 1.79 19.40
C ASP A 80 -50.18 1.60 18.44
N ASP A 81 -51.09 2.59 18.36
CA ASP A 81 -52.20 2.60 17.40
C ASP A 81 -52.48 4.01 16.86
N ILE A 82 -53.03 4.09 15.63
CA ILE A 82 -53.51 5.33 15.01
C ILE A 82 -54.84 5.06 14.30
N GLN A 83 -55.89 5.69 14.79
CA GLN A 83 -57.19 5.71 14.12
C GLN A 83 -57.32 6.99 13.31
N VAL A 84 -57.71 6.88 12.04
CA VAL A 84 -57.81 8.03 11.13
C VAL A 84 -59.21 8.12 10.53
N LYS A 85 -59.83 9.31 10.65
CA LYS A 85 -61.11 9.62 10.02
C LYS A 85 -60.96 10.82 9.09
N TYR A 86 -61.19 10.59 7.80
CA TYR A 86 -61.14 11.64 6.79
C TYR A 86 -62.51 12.31 6.60
N SER A 87 -62.51 13.60 6.31
CA SER A 87 -63.68 14.38 5.94
C SER A 87 -63.30 15.53 4.99
N THR A 88 -64.28 16.32 4.56
CA THR A 88 -64.03 17.56 3.81
C THR A 88 -63.41 18.62 4.70
N ALA A 89 -62.46 19.40 4.16
CA ALA A 89 -61.92 20.56 4.86
C ALA A 89 -63.04 21.57 5.19
N THR A 90 -63.00 22.08 6.40
CA THR A 90 -63.95 23.10 6.89
C THR A 90 -63.41 24.52 6.69
N GLY A 91 -62.08 24.67 6.60
CA GLY A 91 -61.43 25.97 6.45
C GLY A 91 -61.39 26.79 7.75
N GLU A 92 -61.70 26.18 8.89
CA GLU A 92 -61.79 26.88 10.18
C GLU A 92 -60.40 27.25 10.75
N PHE A 93 -59.35 26.55 10.32
CA PHE A 93 -58.01 26.73 10.87
C PHE A 93 -57.14 27.65 10.00
N LYS A 94 -56.57 28.68 10.63
CA LYS A 94 -55.55 29.55 9.99
C LYS A 94 -54.13 29.01 10.14
N THR A 95 -53.85 28.29 11.23
CA THR A 95 -52.52 27.81 11.62
C THR A 95 -52.66 26.49 12.36
N PHE A 96 -51.54 25.80 12.61
CA PHE A 96 -51.50 24.61 13.47
C PHE A 96 -51.13 24.99 14.91
N LYS A 97 -51.99 24.65 15.88
CA LYS A 97 -51.84 25.03 17.30
C LYS A 97 -51.80 23.82 18.24
N ILE A 98 -51.13 23.97 19.38
CA ILE A 98 -51.26 23.04 20.49
C ILE A 98 -52.36 23.59 21.39
N ILE A 99 -53.31 22.74 21.79
CA ILE A 99 -54.28 23.05 22.83
C ILE A 99 -53.70 22.52 24.13
N SER A 100 -53.44 23.44 25.05
CA SER A 100 -52.92 23.15 26.39
C SER A 100 -54.05 23.03 27.40
N GLY A 101 -53.86 22.14 28.37
CA GLY A 101 -54.77 21.89 29.49
C GLY A 101 -54.49 22.80 30.69
N ASP A 102 -54.70 22.28 31.90
CA ASP A 102 -54.39 23.00 33.14
C ASP A 102 -52.88 23.24 33.31
N LEU A 103 -52.52 24.36 33.94
CA LEU A 103 -51.13 24.76 34.14
C LEU A 103 -50.33 23.71 34.94
N GLY A 104 -50.96 23.03 35.90
CA GLY A 104 -50.31 21.99 36.71
C GLY A 104 -49.86 20.79 35.87
N GLU A 105 -50.74 20.30 34.99
CA GLU A 105 -50.46 19.17 34.10
C GLU A 105 -49.38 19.51 33.08
N GLU A 106 -49.43 20.72 32.50
CA GLU A 106 -48.44 21.18 31.52
C GLU A 106 -47.04 21.32 32.14
N MET A 107 -46.94 21.74 33.40
CA MET A 107 -45.65 21.79 34.10
C MET A 107 -45.07 20.38 34.32
N ILE A 108 -45.89 19.42 34.76
CA ILE A 108 -45.47 18.03 34.98
C ILE A 108 -45.01 17.39 33.66
N GLU A 109 -45.72 17.62 32.57
CA GLU A 109 -45.33 17.15 31.24
C GLU A 109 -44.00 17.75 30.78
N GLY A 110 -43.79 19.05 31.00
CA GLY A 110 -42.53 19.72 30.71
C GLY A 110 -41.34 19.13 31.49
N PHE A 111 -41.50 18.91 32.80
CA PHE A 111 -40.48 18.30 33.65
C PHE A 111 -40.19 16.85 33.27
N SER A 112 -41.22 16.05 33.01
CA SER A 112 -41.09 14.63 32.62
C SER A 112 -40.35 14.50 31.28
N THR A 113 -40.71 15.35 30.32
CA THR A 113 -40.04 15.42 29.02
C THR A 113 -38.56 15.79 29.22
N GLY A 114 -38.27 16.81 30.03
CA GLY A 114 -36.90 17.24 30.34
C GLY A 114 -36.07 16.12 30.99
N TYR A 115 -36.64 15.42 31.98
CA TYR A 115 -35.98 14.31 32.66
C TYR A 115 -35.63 13.15 31.70
N MET A 116 -36.54 12.81 30.79
CA MET A 116 -36.30 11.78 29.76
C MET A 116 -35.14 12.15 28.81
N TYR A 117 -35.04 13.41 28.41
CA TYR A 117 -33.91 13.88 27.60
C TYR A 117 -32.59 13.89 28.37
N LEU A 118 -32.61 14.27 29.65
CA LEU A 118 -31.42 14.23 30.51
C LEU A 118 -30.90 12.80 30.70
N ASN A 119 -31.78 11.85 31.03
CA ASN A 119 -31.40 10.43 31.15
C ASN A 119 -30.79 9.87 29.86
N ARG A 120 -31.29 10.31 28.69
CA ARG A 120 -30.70 9.91 27.41
C ARG A 120 -29.29 10.48 27.20
N ILE A 121 -29.05 11.70 27.65
CA ILE A 121 -27.71 12.31 27.57
C ILE A 121 -26.76 11.54 28.46
N ASP A 122 -27.17 11.22 29.68
CA ASP A 122 -26.42 10.43 30.66
C ASP A 122 -26.03 9.05 30.08
N GLN A 123 -27.02 8.30 29.57
CA GLN A 123 -26.78 7.01 28.90
C GLN A 123 -25.83 7.11 27.69
N LYS A 124 -25.92 8.20 26.90
CA LYS A 124 -25.02 8.40 25.77
C LYS A 124 -23.61 8.78 26.21
N GLN A 125 -23.46 9.47 27.33
CA GLN A 125 -22.16 9.78 27.92
C GLN A 125 -21.50 8.51 28.45
N ASP A 126 -22.22 7.65 29.16
CA ASP A 126 -21.71 6.35 29.62
C ASP A 126 -21.20 5.48 28.46
N LEU A 127 -22.00 5.35 27.39
CA LEU A 127 -21.59 4.63 26.18
C LEU A 127 -20.39 5.27 25.48
N MET A 128 -20.22 6.59 25.59
CA MET A 128 -19.06 7.28 25.03
C MET A 128 -17.81 7.02 25.86
N LEU A 129 -17.93 7.02 27.19
CA LEU A 129 -16.85 6.69 28.12
C LEU A 129 -16.38 5.25 27.91
N GLU A 130 -17.30 4.29 27.84
CA GLU A 130 -16.96 2.87 27.57
C GLU A 130 -16.22 2.72 26.23
N LYS A 131 -16.66 3.44 25.19
CA LYS A 131 -15.97 3.45 23.89
C LYS A 131 -14.59 4.11 23.94
N GLN A 132 -14.41 5.12 24.79
CA GLN A 132 -13.11 5.75 25.02
C GLN A 132 -12.17 4.78 25.74
N ASP A 133 -12.63 4.08 26.78
CA ASP A 133 -11.84 3.07 27.49
C ASP A 133 -11.37 1.97 26.54
N LEU A 134 -12.26 1.44 25.68
CA LEU A 134 -11.89 0.46 24.65
C LEU A 134 -10.89 1.02 23.63
N MET A 135 -10.99 2.31 23.31
CA MET A 135 -10.04 2.98 22.40
C MET A 135 -8.66 3.10 23.05
N LEU A 136 -8.60 3.44 24.34
CA LEU A 136 -7.37 3.52 25.11
C LEU A 136 -6.70 2.16 25.21
N GLU A 137 -7.45 1.10 25.51
CA GLU A 137 -6.91 -0.27 25.56
C GLU A 137 -6.32 -0.70 24.20
N LYS A 138 -6.99 -0.36 23.09
CA LYS A 138 -6.46 -0.61 21.75
C LYS A 138 -5.20 0.21 21.42
N GLN A 139 -5.09 1.43 21.96
CA GLN A 139 -3.89 2.25 21.82
C GLN A 139 -2.73 1.64 22.59
N ASP A 140 -2.95 1.18 23.81
CA ASP A 140 -1.92 0.52 24.62
C ASP A 140 -1.37 -0.73 23.90
N LEU A 141 -2.25 -1.58 23.35
CA LEU A 141 -1.84 -2.75 22.57
C LEU A 141 -1.11 -2.39 21.26
N MET A 142 -1.44 -1.23 20.67
CA MET A 142 -0.71 -0.72 19.50
C MET A 142 0.69 -0.24 19.89
N LEU A 143 0.84 0.45 21.01
CA LEU A 143 2.13 0.91 21.53
C LEU A 143 3.03 -0.28 21.87
N GLU A 144 2.50 -1.31 22.54
CA GLU A 144 3.26 -2.53 22.83
C GLU A 144 3.77 -3.22 21.56
N LYS A 145 2.93 -3.31 20.51
CA LYS A 145 3.35 -3.84 19.20
C LYS A 145 4.40 -2.96 18.52
N GLN A 146 4.31 -1.64 18.68
CA GLN A 146 5.34 -0.73 18.17
C GLN A 146 6.67 -0.95 18.88
N ASP A 147 6.67 -1.09 20.21
CA ASP A 147 7.88 -1.39 20.98
C ASP A 147 8.54 -2.70 20.54
N GLN A 148 7.74 -3.75 20.32
CA GLN A 148 8.23 -5.02 19.77
C GLN A 148 8.85 -4.84 18.37
N THR A 149 8.22 -4.01 17.53
CA THR A 149 8.72 -3.74 16.17
C THR A 149 10.03 -2.97 16.21
N ILE A 150 10.15 -1.97 17.10
CA ILE A 150 11.38 -1.20 17.31
C ILE A 150 12.50 -2.12 17.79
N ALA A 151 12.23 -3.00 18.75
CA ALA A 151 13.21 -3.98 19.23
C ALA A 151 13.67 -4.94 18.11
N ALA A 152 12.74 -5.40 17.25
CA ALA A 152 13.07 -6.22 16.09
C ALA A 152 13.94 -5.45 15.07
N ILE A 153 13.63 -4.17 14.81
CA ILE A 153 14.42 -3.30 13.93
C ILE A 153 15.84 -3.11 14.50
N GLN A 154 15.97 -2.86 15.80
CA GLN A 154 17.28 -2.73 16.46
C GLN A 154 18.11 -4.01 16.28
N THR A 155 17.49 -5.17 16.51
CA THR A 155 18.15 -6.47 16.31
C THR A 155 18.61 -6.67 14.86
N VAL A 156 17.80 -6.23 13.88
CA VAL A 156 18.18 -6.29 12.46
C VAL A 156 19.33 -5.33 12.15
N SER A 157 19.30 -4.11 12.70
CA SER A 157 20.38 -3.13 12.56
C SER A 157 21.70 -3.67 13.09
N GLU A 158 21.71 -4.24 14.31
CA GLU A 158 22.91 -4.86 14.89
C GLU A 158 23.47 -5.99 14.02
N LYS A 159 22.58 -6.83 13.46
CA LYS A 159 22.99 -7.89 12.53
C LYS A 159 23.53 -7.32 11.21
N GLN A 160 22.98 -6.20 10.72
CA GLN A 160 23.49 -5.52 9.54
C GLN A 160 24.88 -4.95 9.79
N ASP A 161 25.13 -4.33 10.94
CA ASP A 161 26.45 -3.81 11.31
C ASP A 161 27.51 -4.93 11.35
N LEU A 162 27.18 -6.07 11.97
CA LEU A 162 28.06 -7.25 11.97
C LEU A 162 28.29 -7.82 10.56
N MET A 163 27.29 -7.74 9.68
CA MET A 163 27.42 -8.17 8.29
C MET A 163 28.35 -7.25 7.50
N LEU A 164 28.24 -5.93 7.71
CA LEU A 164 29.11 -4.94 7.09
C LEU A 164 30.56 -5.15 7.53
N GLU A 165 30.81 -5.37 8.82
CA GLU A 165 32.15 -5.67 9.32
C GLU A 165 32.76 -6.93 8.67
N LYS A 166 31.95 -7.99 8.51
CA LYS A 166 32.38 -9.20 7.79
C LYS A 166 32.65 -8.95 6.30
N GLN A 167 31.86 -8.08 5.67
CA GLN A 167 32.08 -7.69 4.27
C GLN A 167 33.40 -6.92 4.13
N ASP A 168 33.69 -5.98 5.03
CA ASP A 168 34.96 -5.24 5.06
C ASP A 168 36.15 -6.19 5.22
N GLN A 169 36.06 -7.16 6.13
CA GLN A 169 37.09 -8.20 6.28
C GLN A 169 37.27 -9.04 5.00
N THR A 170 36.18 -9.37 4.32
CA THR A 170 36.22 -10.14 3.07
C THR A 170 36.85 -9.32 1.95
N ILE A 171 36.52 -8.04 1.84
CA ILE A 171 37.11 -7.11 0.87
C ILE A 171 38.62 -6.99 1.11
N ALA A 172 39.05 -6.82 2.37
CA ALA A 172 40.47 -6.76 2.72
C ALA A 172 41.21 -8.06 2.35
N ALA A 173 40.59 -9.22 2.57
CA ALA A 173 41.15 -10.50 2.15
C ALA A 173 41.27 -10.60 0.62
N ILE A 174 40.25 -10.16 -0.13
CA ILE A 174 40.28 -10.12 -1.60
C ILE A 174 41.40 -9.20 -2.09
N GLN A 175 41.56 -8.01 -1.50
CA GLN A 175 42.65 -7.08 -1.84
C GLN A 175 44.02 -7.74 -1.63
N THR A 176 44.22 -8.41 -0.49
CA THR A 176 45.47 -9.14 -0.21
C THR A 176 45.74 -10.24 -1.25
N VAL A 177 44.69 -10.95 -1.69
CA VAL A 177 44.81 -11.97 -2.73
C VAL A 177 45.17 -11.34 -4.07
N SER A 178 44.55 -10.21 -4.43
CA SER A 178 44.85 -9.46 -5.65
C SER A 178 46.30 -9.00 -5.67
N GLU A 179 46.80 -8.40 -4.58
CA GLU A 179 48.21 -7.98 -4.46
C GLU A 179 49.18 -9.15 -4.64
N LYS A 180 48.86 -10.32 -4.06
CA LYS A 180 49.66 -11.54 -4.27
C LYS A 180 49.61 -12.04 -5.71
N GLN A 181 48.47 -11.91 -6.38
CA GLN A 181 48.34 -12.25 -7.79
C GLN A 181 49.19 -11.31 -8.66
N ASP A 182 49.17 -10.00 -8.39
CA ASP A 182 49.99 -9.02 -9.11
C ASP A 182 51.50 -9.33 -8.96
N GLN A 183 51.95 -9.63 -7.74
CA GLN A 183 53.33 -10.06 -7.49
C GLN A 183 53.69 -11.38 -8.20
N MET A 184 52.73 -12.31 -8.29
CA MET A 184 52.92 -13.57 -9.01
C MET A 184 53.05 -13.34 -10.52
N LEU A 185 52.21 -12.47 -11.09
CA LEU A 185 52.27 -12.08 -12.50
C LEU A 185 53.61 -11.42 -12.84
N GLU A 186 54.10 -10.50 -11.99
CA GLU A 186 55.40 -9.88 -12.18
C GLU A 186 56.55 -10.91 -12.20
N LYS A 187 56.50 -11.91 -11.30
CA LYS A 187 57.47 -13.03 -11.32
C LYS A 187 57.35 -13.89 -12.57
N GLN A 188 56.13 -14.12 -13.07
CA GLN A 188 55.93 -14.85 -14.33
C GLN A 188 56.52 -14.08 -15.50
N ASP A 189 56.32 -12.76 -15.58
CA ASP A 189 56.90 -11.91 -16.61
C ASP A 189 58.44 -11.94 -16.57
N GLN A 190 59.04 -11.87 -15.38
CA GLN A 190 60.49 -12.02 -15.20
C GLN A 190 61.00 -13.40 -15.67
N THR A 191 60.24 -14.46 -15.39
CA THR A 191 60.58 -15.83 -15.80
C THR A 191 60.48 -15.97 -17.32
N ILE A 192 59.45 -15.41 -17.94
CA ILE A 192 59.27 -15.40 -19.40
C ILE A 192 60.44 -14.65 -20.06
N ALA A 193 60.82 -13.47 -19.53
CA ALA A 193 61.96 -12.71 -20.03
C ALA A 193 63.27 -13.51 -19.94
N ALA A 194 63.51 -14.20 -18.82
CA ALA A 194 64.68 -15.06 -18.67
C ALA A 194 64.68 -16.22 -19.68
N ILE A 195 63.52 -16.86 -19.92
CA ILE A 195 63.37 -17.91 -20.94
C ILE A 195 63.67 -17.36 -22.34
N GLN A 196 63.17 -16.17 -22.68
CA GLN A 196 63.45 -15.52 -23.97
C GLN A 196 64.95 -15.29 -24.17
N THR A 197 65.65 -14.75 -23.16
CA THR A 197 67.11 -14.56 -23.22
C THR A 197 67.86 -15.88 -23.42
N VAL A 198 67.42 -16.96 -22.76
CA VAL A 198 68.02 -18.30 -22.94
C VAL A 198 67.78 -18.80 -24.37
N SER A 199 66.57 -18.61 -24.91
CA SER A 199 66.24 -18.99 -26.29
C SER A 199 67.10 -18.24 -27.30
N GLU A 200 67.28 -16.93 -27.14
CA GLU A 200 68.16 -16.11 -28.01
C GLU A 200 69.61 -16.62 -28.01
N LYS A 201 70.15 -16.95 -26.82
CA LYS A 201 71.49 -17.55 -26.71
C LYS A 201 71.57 -18.92 -27.36
N GLN A 202 70.53 -19.74 -27.24
CA GLN A 202 70.45 -21.03 -27.92
C GLN A 202 70.44 -20.85 -29.43
N ASP A 203 69.66 -19.92 -29.97
CA ASP A 203 69.62 -19.63 -31.41
C ASP A 203 70.98 -19.15 -31.94
N GLN A 204 71.67 -18.30 -31.19
CA GLN A 204 73.05 -17.89 -31.53
C GLN A 204 73.99 -19.09 -31.55
N THR A 205 73.95 -19.94 -30.53
CA THR A 205 74.81 -21.14 -30.41
C THR A 205 74.53 -22.11 -31.56
N ILE A 206 73.26 -22.32 -31.92
CA ILE A 206 72.87 -23.15 -33.07
C ILE A 206 73.42 -22.55 -34.37
N GLY A 207 73.38 -21.22 -34.51
CA GLY A 207 73.99 -20.51 -35.64
C GLY A 207 75.50 -20.76 -35.76
N GLU A 208 76.23 -20.64 -34.65
CA GLU A 208 77.67 -20.92 -34.58
C GLU A 208 77.98 -22.38 -34.95
N ILE A 209 77.23 -23.34 -34.42
CA ILE A 209 77.37 -24.76 -34.75
C ILE A 209 77.12 -25.00 -36.25
N ARG A 210 76.11 -24.35 -36.84
CA ARG A 210 75.81 -24.47 -38.28
C ARG A 210 76.97 -23.92 -39.12
N ASN A 211 77.58 -22.81 -38.73
CA ASN A 211 78.76 -22.26 -39.42
C ASN A 211 79.95 -23.22 -39.37
N VAL A 212 80.28 -23.74 -38.18
CA VAL A 212 81.34 -24.75 -38.02
C VAL A 212 81.06 -25.99 -38.86
N GLY A 213 79.81 -26.46 -38.90
CA GLY A 213 79.42 -27.58 -39.77
C GLY A 213 79.60 -27.28 -41.26
N GLY A 214 79.38 -26.03 -41.68
CA GLY A 214 79.68 -25.54 -43.02
C GLY A 214 81.17 -25.55 -43.34
N ASP A 215 82.00 -25.03 -42.42
CA ASP A 215 83.46 -25.00 -42.56
C ASP A 215 84.04 -26.42 -42.69
N ILE A 216 83.57 -27.36 -41.87
CA ILE A 216 83.97 -28.78 -41.94
C ILE A 216 83.59 -29.38 -43.29
N ARG A 217 82.38 -29.10 -43.80
CA ARG A 217 81.94 -29.60 -45.11
C ARG A 217 82.80 -29.04 -46.23
N GLY A 218 83.08 -27.74 -46.21
CA GLY A 218 83.96 -27.09 -47.19
C GLY A 218 85.39 -27.62 -47.16
N LEU A 219 85.95 -27.87 -45.97
CA LEU A 219 87.25 -28.52 -45.83
C LEU A 219 87.23 -29.94 -46.43
N SER A 220 86.16 -30.70 -46.17
CA SER A 220 86.00 -32.06 -46.71
C SER A 220 85.92 -32.06 -48.25
N GLU A 221 85.17 -31.13 -48.84
CA GLU A 221 85.08 -30.95 -50.30
C GLU A 221 86.44 -30.56 -50.90
N SER A 222 87.17 -29.64 -50.26
CA SER A 222 88.52 -29.25 -50.69
C SER A 222 89.51 -30.41 -50.61
N MET A 223 89.47 -31.20 -49.53
CA MET A 223 90.29 -32.40 -49.39
C MET A 223 89.96 -33.45 -50.46
N HIS A 224 88.67 -33.68 -50.74
CA HIS A 224 88.24 -34.60 -51.82
C HIS A 224 88.79 -34.13 -53.16
N SER A 225 88.61 -32.86 -53.52
CA SER A 225 89.16 -32.30 -54.76
C SER A 225 90.70 -32.43 -54.85
N MET A 226 91.41 -32.21 -53.74
CA MET A 226 92.88 -32.38 -53.71
C MET A 226 93.28 -33.85 -53.88
N LEU A 227 92.56 -34.78 -53.26
CA LEU A 227 92.78 -36.22 -53.41
C LEU A 227 92.52 -36.66 -54.85
N ASP A 228 91.39 -36.27 -55.44
CA ASP A 228 91.06 -36.57 -56.84
C ASP A 228 92.17 -36.08 -57.78
N THR A 229 92.62 -34.84 -57.61
CA THR A 229 93.73 -34.27 -58.39
C THR A 229 95.04 -35.06 -58.20
N ARG A 230 95.32 -35.53 -56.97
CA ARG A 230 96.50 -36.37 -56.70
C ARG A 230 96.37 -37.76 -57.31
N PHE A 231 95.18 -38.36 -57.26
CA PHE A 231 94.89 -39.64 -57.89
C PHE A 231 95.05 -39.55 -59.40
N GLU A 232 94.51 -38.52 -60.06
CA GLU A 232 94.72 -38.29 -61.50
C GLU A 232 96.20 -38.15 -61.87
N LYS A 233 96.98 -37.41 -61.07
CA LYS A 233 98.43 -37.29 -61.27
C LYS A 233 99.15 -38.62 -61.11
N LEU A 234 98.82 -39.39 -60.07
CA LEU A 234 99.39 -40.72 -59.84
C LEU A 234 99.01 -41.69 -60.96
N GLU A 235 97.76 -41.67 -61.42
CA GLU A 235 97.30 -42.46 -62.56
C GLU A 235 98.06 -42.09 -63.83
N SER A 236 98.27 -40.79 -64.09
CA SER A 236 99.09 -40.31 -65.20
C SER A 236 100.55 -40.75 -65.11
N GLU A 237 101.16 -40.67 -63.93
CA GLU A 237 102.53 -41.13 -63.69
C GLU A 237 102.67 -42.64 -63.84
N ILE A 238 101.72 -43.43 -63.30
CA ILE A 238 101.65 -44.88 -63.49
C ILE A 238 101.47 -45.23 -64.97
N ALA A 239 100.61 -44.52 -65.70
CA ALA A 239 100.42 -44.71 -67.14
C ALA A 239 101.72 -44.44 -67.93
N LYS A 240 102.47 -43.38 -67.57
CA LYS A 240 103.79 -43.10 -68.16
C LYS A 240 104.83 -44.16 -67.82
N ILE A 241 104.81 -44.71 -66.61
CA ILE A 241 105.70 -45.80 -66.19
C ILE A 241 105.35 -47.09 -66.96
N LYS A 242 104.07 -47.47 -67.08
CA LYS A 242 103.62 -48.61 -67.90
C LYS A 242 104.08 -48.45 -69.36
N ALA A 243 103.87 -47.27 -69.95
CA ALA A 243 104.31 -46.99 -71.33
C ALA A 243 105.83 -47.14 -71.54
N ARG A 244 106.65 -46.93 -70.50
CA ARG A 244 108.11 -47.14 -70.55
C ARG A 244 108.54 -48.60 -70.36
N LEU A 245 107.68 -49.45 -69.81
CA LEU A 245 107.99 -50.85 -69.48
C LEU A 245 107.58 -51.87 -70.55
N GLN A 246 106.99 -51.46 -71.69
CA GLN A 246 106.46 -52.36 -72.73
C GLN A 246 105.55 -53.48 -72.18
N ILE A 247 104.57 -53.08 -71.36
CA ILE A 247 103.29 -53.79 -71.15
C ILE A 247 102.17 -52.78 -71.36
#